data_AF-A0A946UEM6-F1
#
_entry.id   AF-A0A946UEM6-F1
#
_cell.length_a   1.000
_cell.length_b   1.000
_cell.length_c   1.000
_cell.angle_alpha   90.00
_cell.angle_beta   90.00
_cell.angle_gamma   90.00
#
_symmetry.space_group_name_H-M   'P 1'
#
loop_
_entity.id
_entity.type
_entity.pdbx_description
1 polymer ?
#
loop_
_entity_poly.entity_id
_entity_poly.type
_entity_poly.pdbx_seq_one_letter_code
_entity_poly.pdbx_strand_id
1 'polypeptide(L)' 'MKYKFAVTILLLLLVMIFAVQNAETVEVQLLFWAVNLPRSLLIFMMLLIGTVIGWFLRSILRISRNNQ' A
#
# COMPACT_ATOMS: atom_id res chain seq x y z
N MET A 1 -4.70 -22.21 20.01
CA MET A 1 -4.92 -20.98 20.80
C MET A 1 -3.61 -20.22 21.07
N LYS A 2 -2.62 -20.82 21.75
CA LYS A 2 -1.33 -20.16 22.05
C LYS A 2 -0.55 -19.68 20.79
N TYR A 3 -0.53 -20.47 19.72
CA TYR A 3 0.13 -20.07 18.47
C TYR A 3 -0.55 -18.88 17.78
N LYS A 4 -1.90 -18.83 17.77
CA LYS A 4 -2.64 -17.69 17.19
C LYS A 4 -2.31 -16.41 17.95
N PHE A 5 -2.27 -16.48 19.28
CA PHE A 5 -1.89 -15.36 20.13
C PHE A 5 -0.44 -14.90 19.90
N ALA A 6 0.51 -15.82 19.83
CA ALA A 6 1.91 -15.52 19.52
C ALA A 6 2.06 -14.86 18.13
N VAL A 7 1.36 -15.39 17.12
CA VAL A 7 1.35 -14.82 15.76
C VAL A 7 0.74 -13.43 15.77
N THR A 8 -0.36 -13.20 16.49
CA THR A 8 -0.97 -11.86 16.61
C THR A 8 -0.03 -10.86 17.26
N ILE A 9 0.66 -11.24 18.35
CA ILE A 9 1.67 -10.37 18.99
C ILE A 9 2.81 -10.06 18.02
N LEU A 10 3.31 -11.08 17.32
CA LEU A 10 4.38 -10.90 16.33
C LEU A 10 3.97 -9.94 15.22
N LEU A 11 2.75 -10.08 14.69
CA LEU A 11 2.21 -9.18 13.66
C LEU A 11 2.04 -7.75 14.19
N LEU A 12 1.52 -7.58 15.41
CA LEU A 12 1.39 -6.26 16.03
C LEU A 12 2.75 -5.58 16.21
N LEU A 13 3.76 -6.31 16.69
CA LEU A 13 5.13 -5.81 16.79
C LEU A 13 5.68 -5.40 15.42
N LEU A 14 5.46 -6.23 14.39
CA LEU A 14 5.91 -5.91 13.03
C LEU A 14 5.27 -4.62 12.50
N VAL A 15 3.96 -4.45 12.71
CA VAL A 15 3.23 -3.23 12.32
C VAL A 15 3.77 -2.02 13.09
N MET A 16 4.05 -2.17 14.38
CA MET A 16 4.57 -1.08 15.21
C MET A 16 5.98 -0.66 14.76
N ILE A 17 6.86 -1.63 14.50
CA ILE A 17 8.21 -1.39 13.96
C ILE A 17 8.12 -0.70 12.60
N PHE A 18 7.26 -1.21 11.70
CA PHE A 18 7.04 -0.60 10.39
C PHE A 18 6.58 0.86 10.53
N ALA A 19 5.61 1.14 11.40
CA ALA A 19 5.08 2.48 11.61
C ALA A 19 6.15 3.44 12.13
N VAL A 20 6.91 3.04 13.17
CA VAL A 20 7.96 3.88 13.76
C VAL A 20 9.09 4.13 12.77
N GLN A 21 9.58 3.09 12.09
CA GLN A 21 10.66 3.24 11.10
C GLN A 21 10.26 4.10 9.89
N ASN A 22 8.96 4.14 9.56
CA ASN A 22 8.44 4.88 8.42
C ASN A 22 7.59 6.10 8.85
N ALA A 23 7.81 6.60 10.07
CA ALA A 23 7.15 7.80 10.59
C ALA A 23 7.76 9.10 10.05
N GLU A 24 9.00 9.04 9.55
CA GLU A 24 9.68 10.18 8.94
C GLU A 24 8.86 10.72 7.75
N THR A 25 8.65 12.03 7.75
CA THR A 25 7.98 12.73 6.65
C THR A 25 8.95 12.93 5.51
N VAL A 26 8.52 12.54 4.32
CA VAL A 26 9.25 12.75 3.07
C VAL A 26 8.49 13.73 2.19
N GLU A 27 9.23 14.60 1.52
CA GLU A 27 8.67 15.48 0.49
C GLU A 27 8.66 14.74 -0.84
N VAL A 28 7.49 14.67 -1.48
CA VAL A 28 7.32 14.09 -2.81
C VAL A 28 6.94 15.21 -3.77
N GLN A 29 7.79 15.41 -4.77
CA GLN A 29 7.55 16.33 -5.88
C GLN A 29 6.80 15.60 -6.99
N LEU A 30 5.58 16.06 -7.29
CA LEU A 30 4.65 15.51 -8.26
C LEU A 30 4.35 16.55 -9.34
N LEU A 31 5.02 16.47 -10.49
CA LEU A 31 4.87 17.42 -11.60
C LEU A 31 4.96 18.89 -11.13
N PHE A 32 3.83 19.53 -10.79
CA PHE A 32 3.73 20.91 -10.33
C PHE A 32 3.37 21.04 -8.83
N TRP A 33 3.24 19.94 -8.09
CA TRP A 33 2.86 19.90 -6.68
C TRP A 33 3.95 19.31 -5.82
N ALA A 34 4.05 19.78 -4.58
CA ALA A 34 4.87 19.16 -3.54
C ALA A 34 3.94 18.70 -2.42
N VAL A 35 4.12 17.46 -1.96
CA VAL A 35 3.33 16.89 -0.86
C VAL A 35 4.28 16.34 0.19
N ASN A 36 4.06 16.74 1.44
CA ASN A 36 4.77 16.23 2.60
C ASN A 36 3.91 15.19 3.29
N LEU A 37 4.39 13.96 3.38
CA LEU A 37 3.67 12.89 4.06
C LEU A 37 4.63 11.88 4.71
N PRO A 38 4.19 11.16 5.76
CA PRO A 38 4.97 10.05 6.30
C PRO A 38 5.25 8.99 5.23
N ARG A 39 6.47 8.44 5.23
CA ARG A 39 6.89 7.40 4.27
C ARG A 39 5.96 6.18 4.30
N SER A 40 5.44 5.83 5.48
CA SER A 40 4.46 4.75 5.67
C SER A 40 3.18 4.99 4.87
N LEU A 41 2.63 6.20 4.91
CA LEU A 41 1.43 6.58 4.16
C LEU A 41 1.71 6.55 2.65
N LEU A 42 2.88 6.99 2.21
CA LEU A 42 3.29 6.95 0.81
C LEU A 42 3.28 5.51 0.27
N ILE A 43 3.87 4.58 1.02
CA ILE A 43 3.93 3.16 0.65
C ILE A 43 2.51 2.57 0.52
N PHE A 44 1.64 2.85 1.49
CA PHE A 44 0.25 2.37 1.44
C PHE A 44 -0.54 2.96 0.25
N MET A 45 -0.39 4.25 -0.01
CA MET A 45 -1.05 4.90 -1.16
C MET A 45 -0.57 4.31 -2.48
N MET A 46 0.73 4.09 -2.65
CA MET A 46 1.30 3.49 -3.86
C MET A 46 0.77 2.08 -4.10
N LEU A 47 0.68 1.26 -3.04
CA LEU A 47 0.11 -0.09 -3.12
C LEU A 47 -1.37 -0.06 -3.51
N LEU A 48 -2.14 0.86 -2.92
CA LEU A 48 -3.57 1.01 -3.21
C LEU A 48 -3.79 1.45 -4.67
N ILE A 49 -3.08 2.48 -5.12
CA ILE A 49 -3.16 2.99 -6.49
C ILE A 49 -2.78 1.88 -7.49
N GLY A 50 -1.67 1.18 -7.26
CA GLY A 50 -1.25 0.08 -8.12
C GLY A 50 -2.26 -1.07 -8.18
N THR A 51 -2.86 -1.43 -7.03
CA THR A 51 -3.91 -2.47 -6.95
C THR A 51 -5.15 -2.06 -7.73
N VAL A 52 -5.60 -0.81 -7.57
CA VAL A 52 -6.75 -0.25 -8.27
C VAL A 52 -6.50 -0.23 -9.78
N ILE A 53 -5.35 0.30 -10.23
CA ILE A 53 -4.96 0.31 -11.65
C ILE A 53 -4.94 -1.11 -12.20
N GLY A 54 -4.30 -2.05 -11.50
CA GLY A 54 -4.21 -3.45 -11.95
C GLY A 54 -5.57 -4.15 -12.00
N TRP A 55 -6.51 -3.80 -11.14
CA TRP A 55 -7.89 -4.31 -11.21
C TRP A 55 -8.64 -3.75 -12.42
N PHE A 56 -8.58 -2.43 -12.64
CA PHE A 56 -9.19 -1.81 -13.82
C PHE A 56 -8.60 -2.36 -15.12
N LEU A 57 -7.28 -2.49 -15.20
CA LEU A 57 -6.61 -3.04 -16.38
C LEU A 57 -7.07 -4.47 -16.68
N ARG A 58 -7.15 -5.33 -15.65
CA ARG A 58 -7.70 -6.69 -15.81
C ARG A 58 -9.15 -6.68 -16.26
N SER A 59 -9.97 -5.77 -15.76
CA SER A 59 -11.37 -5.62 -16.17
C SER A 59 -11.47 -5.26 -17.66
N ILE A 60 -10.70 -4.26 -18.11
CA ILE A 60 -10.67 -3.81 -19.51
C ILE A 60 -10.18 -4.93 -20.44
N LEU A 61 -9.10 -5.61 -20.07
CA LEU A 61 -8.55 -6.73 -20.84
C LEU A 61 -9.54 -7.91 -20.94
N ARG A 62 -10.29 -8.19 -19.86
CA ARG A 62 -11.34 -9.23 -19.86
C ARG A 62 -12.47 -8.88 -20.82
N ILE A 63 -12.92 -7.62 -20.85
CA ILE A 63 -13.97 -7.16 -21.76
C ILE A 63 -13.53 -7.34 -23.23
N SER A 64 -12.30 -6.93 -23.55
CA SER A 64 -11.77 -7.06 -24.92
C SER A 64 -11.70 -8.51 -25.42
N ARG A 65 -11.52 -9.47 -24.52
CA ARG A 65 -11.40 -10.89 -24.86
C ARG A 65 -12.75 -11.61 -24.97
N ASN A 66 -13.83 -11.03 -24.45
CA ASN A 66 -15.17 -11.61 -24.49
C ASN A 66 -16.00 -11.11 -25.69
N ASN A 67 -15.49 -10.10 -26.40
CA ASN A 67 -16.06 -9.53 -27.62
C ASN A 67 -15.37 -10.07 -28.91
N GLN A 68 -14.45 -11.02 -28.79
CA GLN A 68 -13.91 -11.85 -29.86
C GLN A 68 -14.47 -13.26 -29.73
#